data_AF-A0A2X2V1V3-F1
#
_entry.id   AF-A0A2X2V1V3-F1
#
_cell.length_a   1.000
_cell.length_b   1.000
_cell.length_c   1.000
_cell.angle_alpha   90.00
_cell.angle_beta   90.00
_cell.angle_gamma   90.00
#
_symmetry.space_group_name_H-M   'P 1'
#
loop_
_entity.id
_entity.type
_entity.pdbx_description
1 polymer ?
#
loop_
_entity_poly.entity_id
_entity_poly.type
_entity_poly.pdbx_seq_one_letter_code
_entity_poly.pdbx_strand_id
1 'polypeptide(L)' 'MKKSLCVLLAAGGLWVNTSVAETPAEVRVAYSGGSQVLMLAKADGSLDNALHSKVKWVQFASGADALNYFCQQRD' A
#
# COMPACT_ATOMS: atom_id res chain seq x y z
N MET A 1 7.17 41.39 -28.01
CA MET A 1 7.38 39.96 -28.35
C MET A 1 7.01 39.13 -27.12
N LYS A 2 5.86 38.44 -27.09
CA LYS A 2 5.48 37.49 -26.01
C LYS A 2 4.28 36.57 -26.32
N LYS A 3 3.83 36.51 -27.58
CA LYS A 3 2.59 35.77 -27.93
C LYS A 3 2.80 34.33 -28.42
N SER A 4 4.05 33.87 -28.51
CA SER A 4 4.34 32.56 -29.12
C SER A 4 4.57 31.41 -28.13
N LEU A 5 4.54 31.66 -26.82
CA LEU A 5 4.93 30.65 -25.83
C LEU A 5 3.77 29.72 -25.42
N CYS A 6 2.51 30.13 -25.59
CA CYS A 6 1.36 29.34 -25.11
C CYS A 6 0.92 28.21 -26.07
N VAL A 7 1.40 28.16 -27.31
CA VAL A 7 0.87 27.22 -28.32
C VAL A 7 1.56 25.85 -28.30
N LEU A 8 2.75 25.74 -27.69
CA LEU A 8 3.52 24.49 -27.71
C LEU A 8 3.11 23.46 -26.62
N LEU A 9 2.29 23.84 -25.64
CA LEU A 9 1.83 22.91 -24.59
C LEU A 9 0.62 22.06 -25.00
N ALA A 10 -0.02 22.32 -26.14
CA ALA A 10 -1.23 21.63 -26.56
C ALA A 10 -1.00 20.39 -27.46
N ALA A 11 0.21 20.19 -27.98
CA ALA A 11 0.52 19.07 -28.90
C ALA A 11 1.39 17.96 -28.28
N GLY A 12 1.96 18.20 -27.09
CA GLY A 12 2.64 17.18 -26.30
C GLY A 12 1.66 16.46 -25.40
N GLY A 13 0.67 15.77 -25.99
CA GLY A 13 -0.21 14.86 -25.27
C GLY A 13 0.66 13.85 -24.54
N LEU A 14 0.84 14.10 -23.24
CA LEU A 14 1.47 13.22 -22.28
C LEU A 14 0.74 11.87 -22.33
N TRP A 15 1.28 10.92 -23.09
CA TRP A 15 0.99 9.50 -22.92
C TRP A 15 1.65 9.05 -21.61
N VAL A 16 1.12 9.55 -20.49
CA VAL A 16 1.38 8.95 -19.19
C VAL A 16 0.63 7.63 -19.21
N ASN A 17 1.36 6.54 -19.40
CA ASN A 17 0.89 5.21 -19.05
C ASN A 17 0.71 5.22 -17.53
N THR A 18 -0.45 5.66 -17.05
CA THR A 18 -0.85 5.50 -15.66
C THR A 18 -1.20 4.03 -15.46
N SER A 19 -0.18 3.18 -15.35
CA SER A 19 -0.34 1.86 -14.78
C SER A 19 -0.65 2.06 -13.30
N VAL A 20 -1.93 2.28 -12.98
CA VAL A 20 -2.41 2.15 -11.60
C VAL A 20 -2.20 0.69 -11.24
N ALA A 21 -1.28 0.43 -10.31
CA ALA A 21 -1.06 -0.92 -9.81
C ALA A 21 -2.38 -1.44 -9.26
N GLU A 22 -2.77 -2.63 -9.73
CA GLU A 22 -4.03 -3.26 -9.33
C GLU A 22 -4.08 -3.41 -7.81
N THR A 23 -5.15 -2.92 -7.18
CA THR A 23 -5.32 -3.04 -5.73
C THR A 23 -5.54 -4.51 -5.40
N PRO A 24 -4.69 -5.12 -4.56
CA PRO A 24 -4.81 -6.54 -4.23
C PRO A 24 -6.13 -6.81 -3.50
N ALA A 25 -6.79 -7.93 -3.80
CA ALA A 25 -8.06 -8.27 -3.17
C ALA A 25 -7.93 -8.44 -1.63
N GLU A 26 -6.77 -8.86 -1.15
CA GLU A 26 -6.48 -9.07 0.28
C GLU A 26 -5.04 -8.70 0.61
N VAL A 27 -4.84 -7.97 1.71
CA VAL A 27 -3.51 -7.66 2.29
C VAL A 27 -3.37 -8.36 3.62
N ARG A 28 -2.34 -9.20 3.77
CA ARG A 28 -2.05 -9.91 5.02
C ARG A 28 -1.10 -9.10 5.87
N VAL A 29 -1.56 -8.66 7.04
CA VAL A 29 -0.78 -7.83 7.97
C VAL A 29 -0.36 -8.68 9.16
N ALA A 30 0.94 -8.93 9.25
CA ALA A 30 1.55 -9.57 10.40
C ALA A 30 1.70 -8.58 11.56
N TYR A 31 1.28 -8.95 12.77
CA TYR A 31 1.44 -8.11 13.95
C TYR A 31 1.74 -8.93 15.20
N SER A 32 2.37 -8.30 16.18
CA SER A 32 2.47 -8.82 17.54
C SER A 32 1.53 -8.05 18.47
N GLY A 33 1.03 -8.71 19.51
CA GLY A 33 0.11 -8.10 20.48
C GLY A 33 0.69 -6.89 21.24
N GLY A 34 2.01 -6.67 21.18
CA GLY A 34 2.66 -5.51 21.77
C GLY A 34 2.54 -4.21 20.95
N SER A 35 2.12 -4.28 19.69
CA SER A 35 2.00 -3.09 18.84
C SER A 35 0.65 -2.39 19.05
N GLN A 36 0.64 -1.37 19.90
CA GLN A 36 -0.55 -0.57 20.19
C GLN A 36 -1.13 0.10 18.94
N VAL A 37 -0.28 0.59 18.03
CA VAL A 37 -0.72 1.22 16.77
C VAL A 37 -1.46 0.23 15.88
N LEU A 38 -0.92 -0.98 15.71
CA LEU A 38 -1.57 -2.02 14.89
C LEU A 38 -2.83 -2.58 15.56
N MET A 39 -2.86 -2.61 16.89
CA MET A 39 -4.07 -3.00 17.65
C MET A 39 -5.20 -1.99 17.45
N LEU A 40 -4.90 -0.70 17.46
CA LEU A 40 -5.87 0.36 17.17
C LEU A 40 -6.32 0.30 15.71
N ALA A 41 -5.38 0.19 14.77
CA ALA A 41 -5.68 0.08 13.35
C ALA A 41 -6.56 -1.13 13.01
N LYS A 42 -6.40 -2.24 13.76
CA LYS A 42 -7.25 -3.42 13.67
C LYS A 42 -8.65 -3.18 14.22
N ALA A 43 -8.76 -2.42 15.31
CA ALA A 43 -10.04 -2.12 15.95
C ALA A 43 -10.86 -1.09 15.16
N ASP A 44 -10.22 -0.13 14.51
CA ASP A 44 -10.87 0.95 13.78
C ASP A 44 -11.02 0.70 12.26
N GLY A 45 -10.36 -0.34 11.71
CA GLY A 45 -10.41 -0.67 10.29
C GLY A 45 -9.75 0.37 9.39
N SER A 46 -8.91 1.25 9.95
CA SER A 46 -8.22 2.32 9.21
C SER A 46 -7.35 1.78 8.09
N LEU A 47 -6.78 0.59 8.27
CA LEU A 47 -5.86 -0.01 7.31
C LEU A 47 -6.58 -0.55 6.07
N ASP A 48 -7.80 -1.09 6.22
CA ASP A 48 -8.66 -1.50 5.10
C ASP A 48 -8.99 -0.31 4.19
N ASN A 49 -9.34 0.82 4.82
CA ASN A 49 -9.65 2.07 4.11
C ASN A 49 -8.40 2.66 3.43
N ALA A 50 -7.25 2.64 4.10
CA ALA A 50 -6.01 3.19 3.56
C ALA A 50 -5.45 2.36 2.39
N LEU A 51 -5.62 1.04 2.42
CA LEU A 51 -5.09 0.13 1.41
C LEU A 51 -6.09 -0.18 0.29
N HIS A 52 -7.34 0.29 0.41
CA HIS A 52 -8.43 -0.02 -0.53
C HIS A 52 -8.59 -1.54 -0.76
N SER A 53 -8.22 -2.33 0.25
CA SER A 53 -8.01 -3.77 0.17
C SER A 53 -8.41 -4.38 1.51
N LYS A 54 -8.99 -5.58 1.49
CA LYS A 54 -9.37 -6.26 2.74
C LYS A 54 -8.13 -6.63 3.54
N VAL A 55 -8.06 -6.21 4.80
CA VAL A 55 -6.92 -6.53 5.66
C VAL A 55 -7.18 -7.80 6.46
N LYS A 56 -6.28 -8.77 6.27
CA LYS A 56 -6.25 -10.01 7.04
C LYS A 56 -5.14 -9.95 8.09
N TRP A 57 -5.56 -9.86 9.34
CA TRP A 57 -4.66 -9.78 10.48
C TRP A 57 -4.10 -11.15 10.84
N VAL A 58 -2.77 -11.28 10.85
CA VAL A 58 -2.05 -12.50 11.23
C VAL A 58 -1.25 -12.21 12.50
N GLN A 59 -1.64 -12.82 13.61
CA GLN A 59 -0.98 -12.60 14.89
C GLN A 59 0.23 -13.52 15.06
N PHE A 60 1.33 -12.94 15.51
CA PHE A 60 2.55 -13.65 15.91
C PHE A 60 2.85 -13.39 17.38
N ALA A 61 3.58 -14.31 18.02
CA ALA A 61 4.04 -14.14 19.39
C ALA A 61 5.06 -13.00 19.50
N SER A 62 5.98 -12.91 18.54
CA SER A 62 6.97 -11.85 18.45
C SER A 62 7.19 -11.35 17.01
N GLY A 63 7.89 -10.23 16.86
CA GLY A 63 8.31 -9.74 15.53
C GLY A 63 9.33 -10.65 14.85
N ALA A 64 10.14 -11.39 15.62
CA ALA A 64 11.11 -12.35 15.08
C ALA A 64 10.41 -13.53 14.38
N ASP A 65 9.32 -14.03 14.98
CA ASP A 65 8.50 -15.10 14.38
C ASP A 65 7.85 -14.63 13.07
N ALA A 66 7.39 -13.38 13.03
CA ALA A 66 6.84 -12.79 11.83
C ALA A 66 7.91 -12.70 10.71
N LEU A 67 9.11 -12.21 11.03
CA LEU A 67 10.21 -12.12 10.05
C LEU A 67 10.60 -13.50 9.51
N ASN A 68 10.75 -14.50 10.39
CA ASN A 68 11.09 -15.85 9.97
C ASN A 68 10.01 -16.43 9.03
N TYR A 69 8.73 -16.21 9.32
CA TYR A 69 7.62 -16.62 8.45
C TYR A 69 7.67 -15.96 7.06
N PHE A 70 8.06 -14.68 6.98
CA PHE A 70 8.25 -14.00 5.69
C PHE A 70 9.46 -14.52 4.92
N CYS A 71 10.59 -14.75 5.59
CA CYS A 71 11.79 -15.28 4.95
C CYS A 71 11.59 -16.68 4.38
N GLN A 72 10.75 -17.51 5.00
CA GLN A 72 10.41 -18.86 4.51
C GLN A 72 9.50 -18.88 3.27
N GLN A 73 8.82 -17.77 2.95
CA GLN A 73 7.94 -17.65 1.77
C GLN A 73 8.64 -17.03 0.56
N ARG A 74 9.96 -16.81 0.63
CA ARG A 74 10.74 -16.09 -0.39
C ARG A 74 11.46 -16.98 -1.41
N ASP A 75 11.10 -18.26 -1.46
CA ASP A 75 11.54 -19.26 -2.45
C ASP A 75 10.44 -19.53 -3.49
#